data_AF-A0A804I1B8-F1
#
_entry.id   AF-A0A804I1B8-F1
#
_cell.length_a   1.000
_cell.length_b   1.000
_cell.length_c   1.000
_cell.angle_alpha   90.00
_cell.angle_beta   90.00
_cell.angle_gamma   90.00
#
_symmetry.space_group_name_H-M   'P 1'
#
loop_
_entity.id
_entity.type
_entity.pdbx_description
1 polymer ?
#
loop_
_entity_poly.entity_id
_entity_poly.type
_entity_poly.pdbx_seq_one_letter_code
_entity_poly.pdbx_strand_id
1 'polypeptide(L)'
;MAATRIALFASGLAVLLLLVQGSPPGPVVQCRSGNTNCTVTNGYGAFPDRSTCHVAAVAYPKTEQELLFAVSGATAKQQHMKAVTRYSHSIPKLSCPGGPSGQGLVISTQRLNRSVRVDMATSRMTFEAGITLRQLLDAAAARGLALPHSPYWQGVTLGGLLSTGSHGSSLFGKGSAVLVVPRPVPVNGYYAKIVNLGEDDPDLLAAKVSLGVLGVISQVTLQLEPMFKRSITHRVIGDVGFEQTISSYAVTTYYGDISWFPSQGRVVYRDDIKVPITTKGKGENDLLVFRAQSSIDVVSARASEELLELTGNAGGKCVLSRSQVDTQIENGMGLKNNDGGLSDFTGYPVIGNQSDMQSSGSCLRSAEDNLLTACGFDPRFAGSFYHQTAISIPFTTVADFIADVKKLRDAHSNALCGTELYFGFFMRFLRNSTAY
;
A
#
# COMPACT_ATOMS: atom_id res chain seq x y z
N MET A 1 24.87 -45.64 32.63
CA MET A 1 26.22 -45.30 32.13
C MET A 1 26.13 -45.32 30.61
N ALA A 2 25.96 -44.15 29.99
CA ALA A 2 27.01 -43.38 29.30
C ALA A 2 27.22 -43.95 27.86
N ALA A 3 26.69 -43.32 26.81
CA ALA A 3 27.03 -42.03 26.19
C ALA A 3 27.89 -42.26 24.94
N THR A 4 27.35 -41.91 23.78
CA THR A 4 28.16 -41.51 22.62
C THR A 4 27.36 -40.50 21.81
N ARG A 5 27.50 -39.22 22.18
CA ARG A 5 27.06 -38.09 21.36
C ARG A 5 28.29 -37.50 20.69
N ILE A 6 28.20 -37.42 19.37
CA ILE A 6 29.13 -36.73 18.49
C ILE A 6 29.08 -35.24 18.83
N ALA A 7 30.26 -34.69 19.13
CA ALA A 7 30.47 -33.26 19.30
C ALA A 7 30.40 -32.58 17.92
N LEU A 8 29.51 -31.59 17.78
CA LEU A 8 29.57 -30.61 16.70
C LEU A 8 29.51 -29.22 17.33
N PHE A 9 30.45 -28.39 16.88
CA PHE A 9 30.87 -27.11 17.42
C PHE A 9 29.70 -26.14 17.66
N ALA A 10 29.56 -25.69 18.90
CA ALA A 10 28.80 -24.49 19.23
C ALA A 10 29.71 -23.27 19.00
N SER A 11 29.64 -22.67 17.82
CA SER A 11 30.13 -21.31 17.58
C SER A 11 29.03 -20.35 17.99
N GLY A 12 29.18 -19.71 19.15
CA GLY A 12 28.26 -18.68 19.61
C GLY A 12 28.27 -17.48 18.66
N LEU A 13 27.20 -17.31 17.90
CA LEU A 13 26.81 -15.97 17.43
C LEU A 13 25.94 -15.37 18.54
N ALA A 14 26.49 -14.40 19.26
CA ALA A 14 25.68 -13.45 19.97
C ALA A 14 24.81 -12.72 18.93
N VAL A 15 23.52 -13.07 18.88
CA VAL A 15 22.53 -12.28 18.16
C VAL A 15 22.40 -10.98 18.94
N LEU A 16 23.18 -9.96 18.57
CA LEU A 16 22.78 -8.60 18.86
C LEU A 16 21.39 -8.45 18.22
N LEU A 17 20.40 -8.09 19.03
CA LEU A 17 19.16 -7.50 18.58
C LEU A 17 19.50 -6.17 17.88
N LEU A 18 20.01 -6.27 16.65
CA LEU A 18 20.09 -5.14 15.74
C LEU A 18 18.64 -4.80 15.42
N LEU A 19 18.22 -3.62 15.88
CA LEU A 19 17.05 -2.93 15.31
C LEU A 19 17.16 -3.10 13.81
N VAL A 20 16.16 -3.71 13.18
CA VAL A 20 16.15 -3.95 11.73
C VAL A 20 16.38 -2.60 11.05
N GLN A 21 17.61 -2.39 10.58
CA GLN A 21 18.01 -1.29 9.72
C GLN A 21 17.43 -1.58 8.33
N GLY A 22 17.47 -0.65 7.39
CA GLY A 22 16.80 -0.82 6.11
C GLY A 22 16.74 0.45 5.32
N SER A 23 17.26 0.37 4.11
CA SER A 23 17.32 1.50 3.20
C SER A 23 15.91 1.89 2.75
N PRO A 24 15.39 3.06 3.19
CA PRO A 24 14.09 3.51 2.73
C PRO A 24 14.16 3.80 1.22
N PRO A 25 13.05 3.64 0.47
CA PRO A 25 13.07 3.81 -0.98
C PRO A 25 13.65 5.14 -1.45
N GLY A 26 14.46 5.08 -2.50
CA GLY A 26 15.09 6.25 -3.11
C GLY A 26 14.08 7.24 -3.71
N PRO A 27 14.54 8.45 -4.10
CA PRO A 27 13.65 9.45 -4.69
C PRO A 27 13.14 9.00 -6.06
N VAL A 28 11.84 9.17 -6.27
CA VAL A 28 11.14 8.88 -7.54
C VAL A 28 11.26 10.00 -8.59
N VAL A 29 11.87 11.13 -8.21
CA VAL A 29 12.24 12.22 -9.11
C VAL A 29 13.74 12.43 -9.00
N GLN A 30 14.45 12.35 -10.12
CA GLN A 30 15.90 12.53 -10.18
C GLN A 30 16.23 13.61 -11.20
N CYS A 31 17.00 14.63 -10.82
CA CYS A 31 17.33 15.76 -11.67
C CYS A 31 18.82 15.84 -11.93
N ARG A 32 19.22 16.19 -13.15
CA ARG A 32 20.64 16.34 -13.51
C ARG A 32 21.24 17.65 -13.03
N SER A 33 20.43 18.71 -12.92
CA SER A 33 20.89 20.03 -12.49
C SER A 33 19.86 20.72 -11.61
N GLY A 34 20.12 20.75 -10.30
CA GLY A 34 19.19 21.30 -9.32
C GLY A 34 17.80 20.67 -9.43
N ASN A 35 16.81 21.49 -9.78
CA ASN A 35 15.41 21.05 -9.99
C ASN A 35 15.02 20.97 -11.46
N THR A 36 15.99 20.86 -12.38
CA THR A 36 15.75 20.86 -13.84
C THR A 36 16.34 19.63 -14.52
N ASN A 37 15.83 19.32 -15.71
CA ASN A 37 16.19 18.15 -16.51
C ASN A 37 16.07 16.86 -15.68
N CYS A 38 14.83 16.51 -15.36
CA CYS A 38 14.53 15.45 -14.42
C CYS A 38 13.89 14.24 -15.08
N THR A 39 14.04 13.09 -14.44
CA THR A 39 13.31 11.86 -14.72
C THR A 39 12.35 11.54 -13.57
N VAL A 40 11.22 10.94 -13.90
CA VAL A 40 10.21 10.50 -12.94
C VAL A 40 9.96 9.01 -13.12
N THR A 41 9.89 8.28 -12.00
CA THR A 41 9.55 6.86 -11.95
C THR A 41 8.40 6.61 -10.98
N ASN A 42 7.90 5.36 -10.94
CA ASN A 42 7.06 4.90 -9.84
C ASN A 42 7.93 4.24 -8.75
N GLY A 43 7.30 3.78 -7.67
CA GLY A 43 7.98 3.09 -6.57
C GLY A 43 8.72 1.81 -6.95
N TYR A 44 8.48 1.26 -8.16
CA TYR A 44 9.14 0.08 -8.72
C TYR A 44 10.27 0.44 -9.71
N GLY A 45 10.58 1.73 -9.85
CA GLY A 45 11.63 2.24 -10.74
C GLY A 45 11.26 2.32 -12.23
N ALA A 46 10.09 1.81 -12.65
CA ALA A 46 9.65 1.85 -14.05
C ALA A 46 8.13 1.80 -14.20
N PHE A 47 7.59 2.56 -15.16
CA PHE A 47 6.19 2.45 -15.57
C PHE A 47 5.95 1.18 -16.42
N PRO A 48 4.69 0.70 -16.54
CA PRO A 48 4.35 -0.51 -17.30
C PRO A 48 4.80 -0.51 -18.75
N ASP A 49 4.79 0.67 -19.39
CA ASP A 49 5.24 0.86 -20.77
C ASP A 49 6.78 0.90 -20.92
N ARG A 50 7.53 0.74 -19.81
CA ARG A 50 8.99 0.82 -19.71
C ARG A 50 9.59 2.15 -20.19
N SER A 51 8.76 3.15 -20.47
CA SER A 51 9.23 4.45 -20.93
C SER A 51 9.73 5.30 -19.75
N THR A 52 10.80 6.03 -19.98
CA THR A 52 11.27 7.04 -19.02
C THR A 52 10.41 8.30 -19.14
N CYS A 53 9.88 8.77 -18.02
CA CYS A 53 9.23 10.07 -17.98
C CYS A 53 10.28 11.17 -17.82
N HIS A 54 10.59 11.91 -18.89
CA HIS A 54 11.45 13.10 -18.81
C HIS A 54 10.61 14.37 -18.64
N VAL A 55 11.04 15.23 -17.72
CA VAL A 55 10.35 16.50 -17.40
C VAL A 55 11.34 17.64 -17.32
N ALA A 56 10.87 18.84 -17.64
CA ALA A 56 11.70 20.05 -17.65
C ALA A 56 12.20 20.38 -16.25
N ALA A 57 11.32 20.26 -15.26
CA ALA A 57 11.60 20.64 -13.88
C ALA A 57 10.69 19.97 -12.86
N VAL A 58 11.05 20.13 -11.59
CA VAL A 58 10.23 19.78 -10.43
C VAL A 58 10.05 20.97 -9.49
N ALA A 59 8.85 21.15 -8.96
CA ALA A 59 8.55 22.08 -7.88
C ALA A 59 8.35 21.32 -6.56
N TYR A 60 8.83 21.90 -5.45
CA TYR A 60 8.70 21.33 -4.10
C TYR A 60 8.02 22.32 -3.14
N PRO A 61 6.73 22.65 -3.37
CA PRO A 61 6.02 23.58 -2.50
C PRO A 61 5.98 23.08 -1.06
N LYS A 62 6.14 23.99 -0.10
CA LYS A 62 6.05 23.75 1.34
C LYS A 62 4.77 24.31 1.96
N THR A 63 4.05 25.13 1.21
CA THR A 63 2.80 25.78 1.64
C THR A 63 1.78 25.76 0.50
N GLU A 64 0.50 25.93 0.84
CA GLU A 64 -0.57 26.06 -0.15
C GLU A 64 -0.34 27.26 -1.08
N GLN A 65 0.25 28.34 -0.58
CA GLN A 65 0.60 29.51 -1.37
C GLN A 65 1.70 29.20 -2.39
N GLU A 66 2.77 28.49 -1.99
CA GLU A 66 3.80 28.04 -2.93
C GLU A 66 3.25 27.07 -3.98
N LEU A 67 2.30 26.22 -3.60
CA LEU A 67 1.61 25.34 -4.53
C LEU A 67 0.79 26.15 -5.54
N LEU A 68 0.03 27.15 -5.09
CA LEU A 68 -0.72 28.06 -5.95
C LEU A 68 0.21 28.76 -6.95
N PHE A 69 1.37 29.25 -6.51
CA PHE A 69 2.37 29.86 -7.39
C PHE A 69 2.91 28.88 -8.44
N ALA A 70 3.23 27.63 -8.05
CA ALA A 70 3.72 26.62 -8.98
C ALA A 70 2.69 26.29 -10.07
N VAL A 71 1.43 26.06 -9.68
CA VAL A 71 0.33 25.77 -10.62
C VAL A 71 0.04 26.99 -11.51
N SER A 72 -0.02 28.18 -10.93
CA SER A 72 -0.24 29.43 -11.68
C SER A 72 0.88 29.68 -12.70
N GLY A 73 2.14 29.53 -12.29
CA GLY A 73 3.29 29.76 -13.17
C GLY A 73 3.37 28.78 -14.34
N ALA A 74 3.05 27.50 -14.10
CA ALA A 74 2.98 26.50 -15.16
C ALA A 74 1.78 26.75 -16.10
N THR A 75 0.62 27.14 -15.55
CA THR A 75 -0.58 27.44 -16.34
C THR A 75 -0.35 28.65 -17.25
N ALA A 76 0.26 29.72 -16.74
CA ALA A 76 0.61 30.91 -17.53
C ALA A 76 1.53 30.58 -18.73
N LYS A 77 2.40 29.56 -18.57
CA LYS A 77 3.30 29.06 -19.62
C LYS A 77 2.67 27.99 -20.52
N GLN A 78 1.40 27.65 -20.29
CA GLN A 78 0.72 26.52 -20.94
C GLN A 78 1.51 25.20 -20.82
N GLN A 79 2.21 25.03 -19.69
CA GLN A 79 3.07 23.89 -19.44
C GLN A 79 2.24 22.74 -18.84
N HIS A 80 2.35 21.54 -19.42
CA HIS A 80 1.75 20.35 -18.84
C HIS A 80 2.33 20.07 -17.45
N MET A 81 1.47 19.74 -16.49
CA MET A 81 1.89 19.49 -15.12
C MET A 81 1.19 18.29 -14.50
N LYS A 82 1.90 17.59 -13.60
CA LYS A 82 1.33 16.52 -12.76
C LYS A 82 1.88 16.56 -11.35
N ALA A 83 1.05 16.18 -10.38
CA ALA A 83 1.52 15.94 -9.02
C ALA A 83 2.29 14.62 -8.95
N VAL A 84 3.35 14.59 -8.14
CA VAL A 84 4.10 13.36 -7.81
C VAL A 84 4.20 13.23 -6.30
N THR A 85 3.83 12.05 -5.80
CA THR A 85 3.90 11.75 -4.36
C THR A 85 5.31 11.28 -3.98
N ARG A 86 5.65 11.32 -2.70
CA ARG A 86 7.00 10.98 -2.19
C ARG A 86 7.55 9.66 -2.74
N TYR A 87 6.70 8.65 -2.83
CA TYR A 87 7.08 7.29 -3.25
C TYR A 87 6.40 6.82 -4.55
N SER A 88 5.55 7.65 -5.18
CA SER A 88 4.96 7.39 -6.52
C SER A 88 4.48 5.94 -6.74
N HIS A 89 3.71 5.37 -5.80
CA HIS A 89 3.30 3.96 -5.85
C HIS A 89 2.14 3.63 -6.81
N SER A 90 1.74 4.56 -7.67
CA SER A 90 0.80 4.22 -8.75
C SER A 90 1.53 3.41 -9.82
N ILE A 91 1.02 2.23 -10.15
CA ILE A 91 1.52 1.45 -11.29
C ILE A 91 1.31 2.22 -12.60
N PRO A 92 0.10 2.75 -12.91
CA PRO A 92 -0.07 3.57 -14.12
C PRO A 92 0.74 4.85 -14.04
N LYS A 93 1.08 5.39 -15.22
CA LYS A 93 1.92 6.57 -15.41
C LYS A 93 1.21 7.90 -15.07
N LEU A 94 0.57 7.98 -13.91
CA LEU A 94 -0.25 9.13 -13.48
C LEU A 94 0.59 10.36 -13.09
N SER A 95 1.82 10.13 -12.61
CA SER A 95 2.74 11.18 -12.17
C SER A 95 3.57 11.80 -13.30
N CYS A 96 3.51 11.24 -14.51
CA CYS A 96 4.17 11.84 -15.66
C CYS A 96 3.27 12.89 -16.33
N PRO A 97 3.70 14.14 -16.47
CA PRO A 97 2.99 15.10 -17.29
C PRO A 97 2.96 14.63 -18.74
N GLY A 98 1.80 14.74 -19.39
CA GLY A 98 1.68 14.53 -20.83
C GLY A 98 2.39 15.63 -21.64
N GLY A 99 2.24 15.59 -22.95
CA GLY A 99 2.88 16.54 -23.87
C GLY A 99 4.29 16.11 -24.28
N PRO A 100 5.08 17.00 -24.91
CA PRO A 100 6.40 16.66 -25.40
C PRO A 100 7.36 16.28 -24.27
N SER A 101 8.14 15.22 -24.49
CA SER A 101 9.15 14.73 -23.54
C SER A 101 10.11 15.85 -23.13
N GLY A 102 10.37 15.96 -21.82
CA GLY A 102 11.30 16.96 -21.27
C GLY A 102 10.73 18.37 -21.15
N GLN A 103 9.44 18.60 -21.44
CA GLN A 103 8.82 19.94 -21.35
C GLN A 103 7.87 20.12 -20.17
N GLY A 104 7.36 19.04 -19.57
CA GLY A 104 6.40 19.12 -18.46
C GLY A 104 7.01 19.55 -17.12
N LEU A 105 6.16 19.93 -16.16
CA LEU A 105 6.50 20.19 -14.76
C LEU A 105 5.93 19.07 -13.87
N VAL A 106 6.73 18.56 -12.93
CA VAL A 106 6.16 17.79 -11.81
C VAL A 106 6.10 18.63 -10.54
N ILE A 107 5.02 18.47 -9.79
CA ILE A 107 4.81 19.15 -8.51
C ILE A 107 4.88 18.08 -7.43
N SER A 108 6.01 18.04 -6.72
CA SER A 108 6.21 17.05 -5.66
C SER A 108 5.51 17.49 -4.38
N THR A 109 4.58 16.68 -3.91
CA THR A 109 3.85 16.94 -2.66
C THR A 109 4.66 16.56 -1.42
N GLN A 110 5.88 16.04 -1.56
CA GLN A 110 6.64 15.47 -0.43
C GLN A 110 6.93 16.44 0.72
N ARG A 111 6.85 17.76 0.49
CA ARG A 111 7.05 18.81 1.50
C ARG A 111 5.75 19.45 2.01
N LEU A 112 4.60 19.05 1.47
CA LEU A 112 3.26 19.37 1.94
C LEU A 112 2.76 18.21 2.81
N ASN A 113 3.36 17.98 3.96
CA ASN A 113 3.16 16.75 4.75
C ASN A 113 2.83 16.98 6.23
N ARG A 114 2.35 18.16 6.60
CA ARG A 114 2.02 18.52 7.98
C ARG A 114 0.59 18.15 8.37
N SER A 115 0.40 17.91 9.68
CA SER A 115 -0.92 18.01 10.31
C SER A 115 -1.22 19.50 10.54
N VAL A 116 -2.33 19.98 9.99
CA VAL A 116 -2.68 21.40 9.91
C VAL A 116 -3.66 21.80 11.02
N ARG A 117 -4.67 20.96 11.28
CA ARG A 117 -5.71 21.23 12.27
C ARG A 117 -6.17 19.94 12.94
N VAL A 118 -6.47 20.03 14.23
CA VAL A 118 -7.09 18.96 15.02
C VAL A 118 -8.29 19.52 15.75
N ASP A 119 -9.47 18.95 15.51
CA ASP A 119 -10.73 19.30 16.14
C ASP A 119 -11.21 18.08 16.95
N MET A 120 -10.87 18.05 18.23
CA MET A 120 -11.18 16.93 19.11
C MET A 120 -12.67 16.79 19.39
N ALA A 121 -13.43 17.90 19.37
CA ALA A 121 -14.87 17.88 19.63
C ALA A 121 -15.63 17.14 18.52
N THR A 122 -15.16 17.26 17.28
CA THR A 122 -15.76 16.61 16.12
C THR A 122 -14.97 15.41 15.60
N SER A 123 -13.84 15.06 16.24
CA SER A 123 -12.89 14.04 15.77
C SER A 123 -12.45 14.25 14.31
N ARG A 124 -12.28 15.51 13.89
CA ARG A 124 -11.82 15.86 12.54
C ARG A 124 -10.37 16.32 12.58
N MET A 125 -9.57 15.85 11.63
CA MET A 125 -8.19 16.31 11.45
C MET A 125 -7.95 16.72 10.01
N THR A 126 -7.27 17.86 9.82
CA THR A 126 -6.84 18.36 8.51
C THR A 126 -5.36 18.13 8.33
N PHE A 127 -4.97 17.55 7.20
CA PHE A 127 -3.59 17.28 6.84
C PHE A 127 -3.26 17.84 5.46
N GLU A 128 -2.00 18.18 5.23
CA GLU A 128 -1.50 18.45 3.89
C GLU A 128 -1.44 17.14 3.06
N ALA A 129 -1.73 17.23 1.76
CA ALA A 129 -1.98 16.07 0.90
C ALA A 129 -0.76 15.17 0.65
N GLY A 130 0.44 15.66 0.90
CA GLY A 130 1.69 14.90 0.83
C GLY A 130 2.03 14.12 2.10
N ILE A 131 1.22 14.22 3.17
CA ILE A 131 1.40 13.37 4.35
C ILE A 131 1.30 11.90 3.94
N THR A 132 2.25 11.08 4.38
CA THR A 132 2.17 9.62 4.16
C THR A 132 1.08 9.03 5.06
N LEU A 133 0.50 7.91 4.64
CA LEU A 133 -0.45 7.17 5.45
C LEU A 133 0.17 6.86 6.82
N ARG A 134 1.45 6.46 6.87
CA ARG A 134 2.16 6.28 8.14
C ARG A 134 2.05 7.50 9.07
N GLN A 135 2.52 8.65 8.58
CA GLN A 135 2.56 9.88 9.37
C GLN A 135 1.15 10.29 9.83
N LEU A 136 0.14 10.07 9.00
CA LEU A 136 -1.26 10.29 9.33
C LEU A 136 -1.71 9.38 10.49
N LEU A 137 -1.42 8.08 10.40
CA LEU A 137 -1.78 7.11 11.46
C LEU A 137 -1.10 7.45 12.78
N ASP A 138 0.20 7.76 12.76
CA ASP A 138 0.95 8.15 13.96
C ASP A 138 0.38 9.44 14.57
N ALA A 139 0.08 10.45 13.73
CA ALA A 139 -0.47 11.73 14.18
C ALA A 139 -1.89 11.60 14.78
N ALA A 140 -2.74 10.75 14.19
CA ALA A 140 -4.06 10.45 14.71
C ALA A 140 -3.97 9.66 16.03
N ALA A 141 -3.13 8.63 16.08
CA ALA A 141 -2.93 7.79 17.26
C ALA A 141 -2.43 8.59 18.46
N ALA A 142 -1.51 9.54 18.25
CA ALA A 142 -1.03 10.46 19.27
C ALA A 142 -2.14 11.34 19.90
N ARG A 143 -3.31 11.44 19.27
CA ARG A 143 -4.49 12.14 19.76
C ARG A 143 -5.60 11.21 20.24
N GLY A 144 -5.34 9.89 20.31
CA GLY A 144 -6.36 8.90 20.65
C GLY A 144 -7.43 8.77 19.57
N LEU A 145 -7.10 9.06 18.30
CA LEU A 145 -7.99 8.93 17.15
C LEU A 145 -7.49 7.86 16.17
N ALA A 146 -8.41 7.24 15.44
CA ALA A 146 -8.16 6.19 14.48
C ALA A 146 -8.75 6.53 13.11
N LEU A 147 -7.94 6.32 12.06
CA LEU A 147 -8.47 6.21 10.71
C LEU A 147 -9.17 4.85 10.58
N PRO A 148 -10.48 4.79 10.27
CA PRO A 148 -11.23 3.54 10.29
C PRO A 148 -10.80 2.57 9.18
N HIS A 149 -10.42 3.09 8.01
CA HIS A 149 -10.04 2.30 6.86
C HIS A 149 -8.80 2.87 6.17
N SER A 150 -7.90 1.99 5.76
CA SER A 150 -6.76 2.32 4.92
C SER A 150 -6.41 1.16 4.00
N PRO A 151 -5.66 1.41 2.91
CA PRO A 151 -4.93 0.34 2.25
C PRO A 151 -3.78 -0.18 3.13
N TYR A 152 -3.14 -1.25 2.68
CA TYR A 152 -2.10 -1.94 3.45
C TYR A 152 -0.73 -1.27 3.37
N TRP A 153 -0.40 -0.53 2.32
CA TRP A 153 0.91 0.09 2.19
C TRP A 153 0.97 1.47 2.84
N GLN A 154 1.83 1.64 3.83
CA GLN A 154 1.98 2.89 4.58
C GLN A 154 2.66 4.04 3.81
N GLY A 155 3.31 3.76 2.68
CA GLY A 155 4.04 4.75 1.87
C GLY A 155 3.17 5.56 0.90
N VAL A 156 1.88 5.25 0.77
CA VAL A 156 0.95 6.09 0.00
C VAL A 156 0.72 7.43 0.69
N THR A 157 0.53 8.53 -0.06
CA THR A 157 0.18 9.83 0.53
C THR A 157 -1.32 10.09 0.49
N LEU A 158 -1.83 10.94 1.38
CA LEU A 158 -3.26 11.23 1.49
C LEU A 158 -3.89 11.76 0.19
N GLY A 159 -3.22 12.67 -0.51
CA GLY A 159 -3.66 13.14 -1.82
C GLY A 159 -3.62 12.06 -2.88
N GLY A 160 -2.63 11.16 -2.81
CA GLY A 160 -2.55 9.99 -3.69
C GLY A 160 -3.72 9.02 -3.45
N LEU A 161 -4.00 8.69 -2.18
CA LEU A 161 -5.12 7.84 -1.76
C LEU A 161 -6.44 8.33 -2.36
N LEU A 162 -6.71 9.61 -2.18
CA LEU A 162 -7.94 10.25 -2.60
C LEU A 162 -8.04 10.38 -4.12
N SER A 163 -6.94 10.69 -4.79
CA SER A 163 -6.90 10.83 -6.25
C SER A 163 -7.13 9.51 -6.97
N THR A 164 -6.80 8.37 -6.38
CA THR A 164 -6.91 7.05 -7.02
C THR A 164 -8.04 6.19 -6.47
N GLY A 165 -8.77 6.66 -5.47
CA GLY A 165 -9.79 5.85 -4.80
C GLY A 165 -9.20 4.67 -4.04
N SER A 166 -8.00 4.82 -3.48
CA SER A 166 -7.34 3.76 -2.70
C SER A 166 -8.16 3.36 -1.48
N HIS A 167 -8.33 2.07 -1.26
CA HIS A 167 -9.26 1.52 -0.26
C HIS A 167 -8.68 0.30 0.49
N GLY A 168 -9.28 0.01 1.65
CA GLY A 168 -9.16 -1.28 2.35
C GLY A 168 -10.20 -2.29 1.86
N SER A 169 -10.52 -3.32 2.65
CA SER A 169 -11.63 -4.23 2.38
C SER A 169 -12.79 -3.91 3.34
N SER A 170 -13.95 -3.50 2.82
CA SER A 170 -15.16 -3.21 3.60
C SER A 170 -16.34 -2.88 2.68
N LEU A 171 -17.56 -3.24 3.09
CA LEU A 171 -18.81 -2.74 2.49
C LEU A 171 -19.36 -1.50 3.21
N PHE A 172 -18.64 -0.98 4.19
CA PHE A 172 -19.02 0.07 5.13
C PHE A 172 -17.97 1.20 5.17
N GLY A 173 -18.38 2.49 5.22
CA GLY A 173 -17.46 3.62 5.43
C GLY A 173 -17.76 4.91 4.63
N LYS A 174 -17.07 6.00 4.98
CA LYS A 174 -17.12 7.39 4.46
C LYS A 174 -15.74 8.10 4.66
N GLY A 175 -15.45 9.26 4.05
CA GLY A 175 -14.17 10.03 3.89
C GLY A 175 -14.35 11.55 3.50
N SER A 176 -13.38 12.31 2.93
CA SER A 176 -13.59 13.70 2.36
C SER A 176 -12.33 14.31 1.64
N ALA A 177 -12.39 15.49 0.98
CA ALA A 177 -11.29 16.13 0.18
C ALA A 177 -11.29 17.70 0.05
N VAL A 178 -10.13 18.35 -0.21
CA VAL A 178 -9.96 19.79 -0.62
C VAL A 178 -8.95 19.94 -1.78
N LEU A 179 -9.11 20.87 -2.74
CA LEU A 179 -8.32 20.92 -4.01
C LEU A 179 -7.85 22.31 -4.49
N VAL A 180 -6.78 22.34 -5.29
CA VAL A 180 -6.31 23.53 -6.05
C VAL A 180 -6.42 23.28 -7.55
N VAL A 181 -7.12 24.15 -8.28
CA VAL A 181 -7.54 23.95 -9.68
C VAL A 181 -6.97 25.04 -10.61
N PRO A 182 -6.43 24.69 -11.80
CA PRO A 182 -5.95 25.68 -12.78
C PRO A 182 -7.10 26.47 -13.40
N ARG A 183 -6.83 27.71 -13.85
CA ARG A 183 -7.81 28.56 -14.54
C ARG A 183 -7.22 29.14 -15.83
N PRO A 184 -8.00 29.20 -16.93
CA PRO A 184 -7.52 29.77 -18.20
C PRO A 184 -7.36 31.30 -18.17
N VAL A 185 -7.96 31.97 -17.18
CA VAL A 185 -7.92 33.43 -17.00
C VAL A 185 -7.48 33.73 -15.56
N PRO A 186 -6.70 34.80 -15.32
CA PRO A 186 -6.28 35.17 -13.97
C PRO A 186 -7.45 35.37 -13.01
N VAL A 187 -7.34 34.80 -11.80
CA VAL A 187 -8.21 35.07 -10.65
C VAL A 187 -7.32 35.64 -9.55
N ASN A 188 -7.59 36.87 -9.10
CA ASN A 188 -6.78 37.58 -8.10
C ASN A 188 -5.27 37.66 -8.45
N GLY A 189 -4.93 37.78 -9.74
CA GLY A 189 -3.54 37.85 -10.22
C GLY A 189 -2.86 36.48 -10.46
N TYR A 190 -3.55 35.36 -10.25
CA TYR A 190 -3.04 34.00 -10.46
C TYR A 190 -3.80 33.27 -11.56
N TYR A 191 -3.11 32.44 -12.36
CA TYR A 191 -3.73 31.52 -13.33
C TYR A 191 -4.20 30.21 -12.67
N ALA A 192 -4.46 30.24 -11.36
CA ALA A 192 -4.92 29.12 -10.56
C ALA A 192 -5.74 29.65 -9.38
N LYS A 193 -6.58 28.80 -8.79
CA LYS A 193 -7.38 29.15 -7.62
C LYS A 193 -7.43 27.99 -6.63
N ILE A 194 -7.40 28.30 -5.34
CA ILE A 194 -7.71 27.35 -4.26
C ILE A 194 -9.23 27.18 -4.19
N VAL A 195 -9.68 25.93 -4.21
CA VAL A 195 -11.11 25.57 -4.17
C VAL A 195 -11.36 24.71 -2.93
N ASN A 196 -12.09 25.28 -1.99
CA ASN A 196 -12.52 24.56 -0.80
C ASN A 196 -13.82 23.83 -1.10
N LEU A 197 -13.72 22.52 -1.29
CA LEU A 197 -14.88 21.66 -1.49
C LEU A 197 -15.34 21.15 -0.13
N GLY A 198 -16.50 21.63 0.28
CA GLY A 198 -17.16 21.18 1.49
C GLY A 198 -17.78 19.80 1.31
N GLU A 199 -18.21 19.25 2.43
CA GLU A 199 -18.83 17.95 2.52
C GLU A 199 -20.05 17.79 1.58
N ASP A 200 -20.90 18.82 1.51
CA ASP A 200 -22.11 18.87 0.68
C ASP A 200 -21.88 19.50 -0.71
N ASP A 201 -20.62 19.73 -1.10
CA ASP A 201 -20.30 20.34 -2.39
C ASP A 201 -20.46 19.30 -3.52
N PRO A 202 -21.28 19.55 -4.56
CA PRO A 202 -21.48 18.60 -5.65
C PRO A 202 -20.21 18.30 -6.46
N ASP A 203 -19.27 19.26 -6.55
CA ASP A 203 -18.02 19.09 -7.30
C ASP A 203 -17.03 18.16 -6.58
N LEU A 204 -17.26 17.91 -5.30
CA LEU A 204 -16.44 17.03 -4.48
C LEU A 204 -16.39 15.59 -5.05
N LEU A 205 -17.46 15.13 -5.70
CA LEU A 205 -17.51 13.80 -6.35
C LEU A 205 -16.60 13.71 -7.57
N ALA A 206 -16.47 14.78 -8.37
CA ALA A 206 -15.55 14.81 -9.49
C ALA A 206 -14.09 14.89 -9.01
N ALA A 207 -13.89 15.56 -7.87
CA ALA A 207 -12.58 15.83 -7.33
C ALA A 207 -11.94 14.63 -6.62
N LYS A 208 -12.77 13.82 -5.94
CA LYS A 208 -12.41 12.49 -5.47
C LYS A 208 -12.20 11.55 -6.66
N VAL A 209 -11.19 10.68 -6.57
CA VAL A 209 -10.83 9.74 -7.65
C VAL A 209 -10.53 10.45 -8.99
N SER A 210 -10.04 11.69 -8.93
CA SER A 210 -9.77 12.51 -10.12
C SER A 210 -8.52 12.10 -10.90
N LEU A 211 -7.75 11.11 -10.43
CA LEU A 211 -6.47 10.67 -11.02
C LEU A 211 -5.46 11.83 -11.20
N GLY A 212 -5.63 12.90 -10.43
CA GLY A 212 -4.84 14.13 -10.51
C GLY A 212 -4.98 14.89 -11.84
N VAL A 213 -6.14 14.82 -12.53
CA VAL A 213 -6.37 15.55 -13.78
C VAL A 213 -7.02 16.92 -13.58
N LEU A 214 -7.78 17.09 -12.48
CA LEU A 214 -8.50 18.34 -12.20
C LEU A 214 -7.65 19.39 -11.48
N GLY A 215 -6.57 18.98 -10.83
CA GLY A 215 -5.77 19.87 -10.01
C GLY A 215 -4.84 19.13 -9.07
N VAL A 216 -4.20 19.87 -8.17
CA VAL A 216 -3.36 19.33 -7.09
C VAL A 216 -4.10 19.50 -5.77
N ILE A 217 -4.31 18.40 -5.06
CA ILE A 217 -4.88 18.40 -3.71
C ILE A 217 -3.86 19.04 -2.77
N SER A 218 -4.24 20.12 -2.06
CA SER A 218 -3.35 20.81 -1.10
C SER A 218 -3.49 20.22 0.30
N GLN A 219 -4.73 20.08 0.76
CA GLN A 219 -5.10 19.61 2.09
C GLN A 219 -6.29 18.67 2.00
N VAL A 220 -6.51 17.90 3.06
CA VAL A 220 -7.69 17.04 3.22
C VAL A 220 -8.06 17.03 4.69
N THR A 221 -9.33 17.28 4.98
CA THR A 221 -9.92 17.05 6.31
C THR A 221 -10.53 15.66 6.32
N LEU A 222 -10.27 14.88 7.38
CA LEU A 222 -10.81 13.54 7.57
C LEU A 222 -11.64 13.48 8.85
N GLN A 223 -12.78 12.81 8.78
CA GLN A 223 -13.48 12.33 9.95
C GLN A 223 -12.77 11.08 10.48
N LEU A 224 -12.32 11.14 11.73
CA LEU A 224 -11.70 10.03 12.43
C LEU A 224 -12.66 9.48 13.50
N GLU A 225 -12.30 8.32 14.06
CA GLU A 225 -13.01 7.71 15.17
C GLU A 225 -12.17 7.76 16.45
N PRO A 226 -12.77 7.67 17.65
CA PRO A 226 -12.02 7.34 18.86
C PRO A 226 -11.19 6.06 18.64
N MET A 227 -9.95 6.06 19.15
CA MET A 227 -9.03 4.93 18.99
C MET A 227 -9.66 3.63 19.48
N PHE A 228 -9.44 2.57 18.71
CA PHE A 228 -9.88 1.21 19.01
C PHE A 228 -8.79 0.20 18.66
N LYS A 229 -9.00 -1.05 19.05
CA LYS A 229 -8.12 -2.16 18.71
C LYS A 229 -8.75 -3.11 17.70
N ARG A 230 -7.90 -3.86 17.02
CA ARG A 230 -8.25 -4.95 16.11
C ARG A 230 -7.92 -6.27 16.74
N SER A 231 -8.76 -7.26 16.49
CA SER A 231 -8.53 -8.65 16.86
C SER A 231 -8.60 -9.47 15.57
N ILE A 232 -7.44 -9.95 15.12
CA ILE A 232 -7.31 -10.61 13.81
C ILE A 232 -6.96 -12.08 13.99
N THR A 233 -7.69 -12.95 13.28
CA THR A 233 -7.39 -14.37 13.13
C THR A 233 -7.35 -14.72 11.65
N HIS A 234 -6.26 -15.35 11.19
CA HIS A 234 -6.28 -16.00 9.88
C HIS A 234 -6.77 -17.43 10.01
N ARG A 235 -7.93 -17.71 9.43
CA ARG A 235 -8.54 -19.04 9.47
C ARG A 235 -8.34 -19.71 8.13
N VAL A 236 -7.55 -20.78 8.14
CA VAL A 236 -7.20 -21.56 6.94
C VAL A 236 -8.17 -22.72 6.81
N ILE A 237 -8.87 -22.79 5.68
CA ILE A 237 -9.80 -23.87 5.36
C ILE A 237 -9.57 -24.40 3.94
N GLY A 238 -10.11 -25.57 3.65
CA GLY A 238 -10.24 -26.05 2.27
C GLY A 238 -11.24 -25.20 1.48
N ASP A 239 -11.06 -25.11 0.17
CA ASP A 239 -11.94 -24.32 -0.69
C ASP A 239 -13.27 -25.00 -1.06
N VAL A 240 -13.58 -26.16 -0.46
CA VAL A 240 -14.86 -26.85 -0.61
C VAL A 240 -15.98 -25.95 -0.09
N GLY A 241 -16.95 -25.64 -0.95
CA GLY A 241 -18.08 -24.78 -0.62
C GLY A 241 -17.77 -23.27 -0.58
N PHE A 242 -16.60 -22.85 -1.09
CA PHE A 242 -16.18 -21.45 -1.07
C PHE A 242 -17.15 -20.53 -1.83
N GLU A 243 -17.71 -21.01 -2.94
CA GLU A 243 -18.69 -20.32 -3.79
C GLU A 243 -19.90 -19.83 -2.97
N GLN A 244 -20.35 -20.63 -2.01
CA GLN A 244 -21.54 -20.38 -1.22
C GLN A 244 -21.27 -19.47 0.00
N THR A 245 -20.02 -19.40 0.46
CA THR A 245 -19.68 -18.71 1.72
C THR A 245 -19.15 -17.30 1.52
N ILE A 246 -18.53 -17.01 0.36
CA ILE A 246 -17.86 -15.72 0.12
C ILE A 246 -18.79 -14.52 0.28
N SER A 247 -20.02 -14.59 -0.24
CA SER A 247 -20.97 -13.48 -0.14
C SER A 247 -21.43 -13.24 1.30
N SER A 248 -21.69 -14.31 2.05
CA SER A 248 -22.05 -14.20 3.47
C SER A 248 -20.92 -13.57 4.27
N TYR A 249 -19.68 -14.02 4.05
CA TYR A 249 -18.52 -13.46 4.73
C TYR A 249 -18.35 -11.96 4.45
N ALA A 250 -18.52 -11.54 3.19
CA ALA A 250 -18.40 -10.14 2.79
C ALA A 250 -19.38 -9.21 3.53
N VAL A 251 -20.60 -9.67 3.82
CA VAL A 251 -21.64 -8.87 4.49
C VAL A 251 -21.58 -8.95 6.00
N THR A 252 -20.98 -10.00 6.57
CA THR A 252 -20.86 -10.18 8.02
C THR A 252 -19.55 -9.68 8.61
N THR A 253 -18.52 -9.46 7.79
CA THR A 253 -17.19 -9.09 8.26
C THR A 253 -16.84 -7.67 7.84
N TYR A 254 -16.62 -6.79 8.82
CA TYR A 254 -16.44 -5.37 8.57
C TYR A 254 -15.10 -5.02 7.89
N TYR A 255 -14.03 -5.76 8.20
CA TYR A 255 -12.69 -5.47 7.69
C TYR A 255 -11.97 -6.66 7.04
N GLY A 256 -12.70 -7.75 6.85
CA GLY A 256 -12.14 -9.01 6.39
C GLY A 256 -11.75 -8.95 4.92
N ASP A 257 -10.70 -9.69 4.58
CA ASP A 257 -10.36 -10.06 3.22
C ASP A 257 -10.06 -11.56 3.16
N ILE A 258 -9.79 -12.03 1.95
CA ILE A 258 -9.54 -13.45 1.68
C ILE A 258 -8.34 -13.59 0.76
N SER A 259 -7.42 -14.48 1.08
CA SER A 259 -6.45 -15.02 0.12
C SER A 259 -6.89 -16.41 -0.30
N TRP A 260 -7.13 -16.62 -1.58
CA TRP A 260 -7.46 -17.93 -2.14
C TRP A 260 -6.30 -18.46 -2.98
N PHE A 261 -5.89 -19.69 -2.72
CA PHE A 261 -4.84 -20.43 -3.42
C PHE A 261 -5.46 -21.64 -4.12
N PRO A 262 -6.03 -21.47 -5.34
CA PRO A 262 -6.81 -22.50 -6.00
C PRO A 262 -6.06 -23.83 -6.17
N SER A 263 -4.82 -23.81 -6.69
CA SER A 263 -3.96 -24.98 -6.95
C SER A 263 -3.63 -25.78 -5.70
N GLN A 264 -3.77 -25.14 -4.53
CA GLN A 264 -3.56 -25.75 -3.22
C GLN A 264 -4.88 -26.13 -2.54
N GLY A 265 -6.03 -25.72 -3.11
CA GLY A 265 -7.35 -25.92 -2.52
C GLY A 265 -7.53 -25.21 -1.19
N ARG A 266 -6.82 -24.09 -0.95
CA ARG A 266 -6.76 -23.40 0.35
C ARG A 266 -7.36 -22.00 0.29
N VAL A 267 -8.17 -21.67 1.27
CA VAL A 267 -8.71 -20.32 1.50
C VAL A 267 -8.26 -19.85 2.87
N VAL A 268 -7.71 -18.64 2.92
CA VAL A 268 -7.32 -17.97 4.17
C VAL A 268 -8.25 -16.79 4.39
N TYR A 269 -9.15 -16.91 5.35
CA TYR A 269 -10.01 -15.81 5.78
C TYR A 269 -9.27 -14.96 6.81
N ARG A 270 -9.24 -13.65 6.62
CA ARG A 270 -8.77 -12.68 7.61
C ARG A 270 -9.94 -12.20 8.46
N ASP A 271 -10.32 -13.01 9.44
CA ASP A 271 -11.37 -12.68 10.41
C ASP A 271 -10.89 -11.51 11.27
N ASP A 272 -11.37 -10.31 10.97
CA ASP A 272 -10.87 -9.05 11.53
C ASP A 272 -12.01 -8.21 12.11
N ILE A 273 -12.00 -8.09 13.43
CA ILE A 273 -13.05 -7.41 14.19
C ILE A 273 -12.49 -6.24 15.01
N LYS A 274 -13.31 -5.20 15.14
CA LYS A 274 -13.08 -4.07 16.04
C LYS A 274 -13.39 -4.49 17.48
N VAL A 275 -12.47 -4.22 18.40
CA VAL A 275 -12.62 -4.49 19.84
C VAL A 275 -12.30 -3.22 20.65
N PRO A 276 -12.79 -3.10 21.91
CA PRO A 276 -12.53 -1.94 22.75
C PRO A 276 -11.03 -1.67 22.94
N ILE A 277 -10.66 -0.39 23.10
CA ILE A 277 -9.26 0.02 23.31
C ILE A 277 -8.63 -0.60 24.57
N THR A 278 -9.46 -0.96 25.56
CA THR A 278 -9.07 -1.63 26.81
C THR A 278 -8.68 -3.09 26.65
N THR A 279 -8.93 -3.69 25.48
CA THR A 279 -8.55 -5.09 25.19
C THR A 279 -7.03 -5.24 25.22
N LYS A 280 -6.51 -6.29 25.85
CA LYS A 280 -5.06 -6.53 25.96
C LYS A 280 -4.46 -7.00 24.63
N GLY A 281 -3.20 -6.65 24.39
CA GLY A 281 -2.46 -7.00 23.17
C GLY A 281 -1.72 -5.80 22.58
N LYS A 282 -0.54 -6.04 22.01
CA LYS A 282 0.33 -5.03 21.37
C LYS A 282 0.65 -5.39 19.91
N GLY A 283 -0.23 -6.18 19.30
CA GLY A 283 0.00 -6.73 17.99
C GLY A 283 0.21 -5.69 16.91
N GLU A 284 0.92 -6.09 15.87
CA GLU A 284 1.28 -5.28 14.72
C GLU A 284 1.09 -6.09 13.44
N ASN A 285 0.72 -5.40 12.37
CA ASN A 285 0.71 -5.98 11.04
C ASN A 285 1.99 -5.57 10.29
N ASP A 286 2.89 -6.53 10.12
CA ASP A 286 4.18 -6.37 9.45
C ASP A 286 4.29 -7.31 8.24
N LEU A 287 3.37 -7.13 7.29
CA LEU A 287 3.27 -7.90 6.05
C LEU A 287 4.63 -8.01 5.34
N LEU A 288 4.97 -9.24 4.90
CA LEU A 288 6.28 -9.53 4.31
C LEU A 288 6.65 -8.59 3.15
N VAL A 289 5.69 -8.24 2.29
CA VAL A 289 5.94 -7.38 1.11
C VAL A 289 6.19 -5.91 1.45
N PHE A 290 5.88 -5.48 2.68
CA PHE A 290 5.99 -4.10 3.14
C PHE A 290 6.98 -3.93 4.30
N ARG A 291 7.61 -5.02 4.75
CA ARG A 291 8.65 -4.99 5.77
C ARG A 291 10.04 -4.96 5.15
N ALA A 292 11.05 -4.60 5.96
CA ALA A 292 12.44 -4.67 5.51
C ALA A 292 12.84 -6.14 5.30
N GLN A 293 13.48 -6.42 4.17
CA GLN A 293 13.93 -7.75 3.78
C GLN A 293 15.40 -7.71 3.39
N SER A 294 16.14 -8.77 3.67
CA SER A 294 17.50 -8.98 3.17
C SER A 294 17.50 -8.89 1.64
N SER A 295 18.27 -7.95 1.09
CA SER A 295 18.35 -7.77 -0.36
C SER A 295 18.90 -9.03 -1.05
N ILE A 296 19.81 -9.75 -0.40
CA ILE A 296 20.37 -11.03 -0.92
C ILE A 296 19.27 -12.09 -1.03
N ASP A 297 18.40 -12.20 -0.02
CA ASP A 297 17.33 -13.19 -0.02
C ASP A 297 16.30 -12.86 -1.09
N VAL A 298 15.95 -11.58 -1.26
CA VAL A 298 15.01 -11.13 -2.29
C VAL A 298 15.57 -11.37 -3.70
N VAL A 299 16.84 -11.04 -3.94
CA VAL A 299 17.51 -11.30 -5.23
C VAL A 299 17.57 -12.80 -5.53
N SER A 300 17.90 -13.62 -4.52
CA SER A 300 17.98 -15.08 -4.68
C SER A 300 16.61 -15.70 -4.97
N ALA A 301 15.56 -15.22 -4.30
CA ALA A 301 14.19 -15.64 -4.57
C ALA A 301 13.76 -15.26 -5.99
N ARG A 302 14.10 -14.04 -6.44
CA ARG A 302 13.80 -13.57 -7.80
C ARG A 302 14.54 -14.38 -8.87
N ALA A 303 15.83 -14.66 -8.69
CA ALA A 303 16.61 -15.48 -9.61
C ALA A 303 16.06 -16.90 -9.74
N SER A 304 15.56 -17.47 -8.62
CA SER A 304 14.93 -18.79 -8.62
C SER A 304 13.62 -18.79 -9.42
N GLU A 305 12.79 -17.76 -9.26
CA GLU A 305 11.57 -17.58 -10.04
C GLU A 305 11.86 -17.41 -11.54
N GLU A 306 12.86 -16.59 -11.89
CA GLU A 306 13.27 -16.38 -13.29
C GLU A 306 13.75 -17.68 -13.94
N LEU A 307 14.47 -18.53 -13.22
CA LEU A 307 14.86 -19.84 -13.73
C LEU A 307 13.65 -20.74 -14.00
N LEU A 308 12.65 -20.73 -13.10
CA LEU A 308 11.41 -21.50 -13.28
C LEU A 308 10.58 -20.97 -14.46
N GLU A 309 10.59 -19.65 -14.70
CA GLU A 309 10.00 -19.01 -15.87
C GLU A 309 10.68 -19.40 -17.17
N LEU A 310 12.01 -19.25 -17.23
CA LEU A 310 12.82 -19.57 -18.41
C LEU A 310 12.72 -21.03 -18.85
N THR A 311 12.56 -21.95 -17.88
CA THR A 311 12.45 -23.38 -18.14
C THR A 311 11.01 -23.87 -18.34
N GLY A 312 10.00 -22.99 -18.19
CA GLY A 312 8.59 -23.38 -18.23
C GLY A 312 8.21 -24.39 -17.14
N ASN A 313 8.92 -24.41 -16.01
CA ASN A 313 8.78 -25.43 -14.98
C ASN A 313 7.61 -25.14 -14.03
N ALA A 314 6.40 -25.44 -14.48
CA ALA A 314 5.18 -25.25 -13.70
C ALA A 314 5.18 -26.06 -12.38
N GLY A 315 5.72 -27.29 -12.39
CA GLY A 315 5.82 -28.12 -11.18
C GLY A 315 6.70 -27.49 -10.10
N GLY A 316 7.86 -26.94 -10.50
CA GLY A 316 8.74 -26.19 -9.60
C GLY A 316 8.07 -24.94 -9.03
N LYS A 317 7.28 -24.21 -9.83
CA LYS A 317 6.47 -23.08 -9.33
C LYS A 317 5.45 -23.52 -8.27
N CYS A 318 4.81 -24.67 -8.44
CA CYS A 318 3.86 -25.20 -7.45
C CYS A 318 4.54 -25.59 -6.13
N VAL A 319 5.74 -26.18 -6.19
CA VAL A 319 6.52 -26.50 -4.99
C VAL A 319 6.93 -25.22 -4.26
N LEU A 320 7.44 -24.24 -5.01
CA LEU A 320 7.85 -22.94 -4.46
C LEU A 320 6.66 -22.18 -3.84
N SER A 321 5.54 -22.07 -4.56
CA SER A 321 4.35 -21.37 -4.06
C SER A 321 3.77 -22.03 -2.82
N ARG A 322 3.72 -23.38 -2.77
CA ARG A 322 3.28 -24.11 -1.58
C ARG A 322 4.17 -23.82 -0.38
N SER A 323 5.49 -23.91 -0.55
CA SER A 323 6.45 -23.61 0.52
C SER A 323 6.30 -22.18 1.03
N GLN A 324 6.12 -21.19 0.14
CA GLN A 324 5.92 -19.80 0.52
C GLN A 324 4.61 -19.62 1.29
N VAL A 325 3.50 -20.21 0.82
CA VAL A 325 2.19 -20.12 1.50
C VAL A 325 2.24 -20.77 2.88
N ASP A 326 2.87 -21.95 3.01
CA ASP A 326 3.05 -22.63 4.30
C ASP A 326 3.83 -21.75 5.28
N THR A 327 4.98 -21.22 4.83
CA THR A 327 5.81 -20.32 5.64
C THR A 327 5.05 -19.05 6.05
N GLN A 328 4.22 -18.48 5.17
CA GLN A 328 3.40 -17.31 5.52
C GLN A 328 2.36 -17.64 6.59
N ILE A 329 1.63 -18.75 6.43
CA ILE A 329 0.61 -19.18 7.40
C ILE A 329 1.23 -19.45 8.77
N GLU A 330 2.36 -20.16 8.81
CA GLU A 330 3.10 -20.47 10.04
C GLU A 330 3.60 -19.20 10.76
N ASN A 331 3.99 -18.18 9.99
CA ASN A 331 4.47 -16.90 10.53
C ASN A 331 3.37 -15.84 10.69
N GLY A 332 2.13 -16.26 10.88
CA GLY A 332 1.03 -15.34 11.20
C GLY A 332 0.56 -14.47 10.03
N MET A 333 1.01 -14.76 8.81
CA MET A 333 0.81 -13.95 7.59
C MET A 333 1.23 -12.49 7.79
N GLY A 334 2.33 -12.26 8.52
CA GLY A 334 2.84 -10.92 8.83
C GLY A 334 2.31 -10.31 10.13
N LEU A 335 1.34 -10.95 10.80
CA LEU A 335 0.90 -10.50 12.12
C LEU A 335 1.92 -10.87 13.19
N LYS A 336 2.21 -9.91 14.07
CA LYS A 336 3.10 -10.08 15.22
C LYS A 336 2.33 -9.82 16.50
N ASN A 337 2.55 -10.61 17.54
CA ASN A 337 1.92 -10.40 18.84
C ASN A 337 2.63 -9.30 19.66
N ASN A 338 3.95 -9.13 19.45
CA ASN A 338 4.79 -8.15 20.13
C ASN A 338 4.71 -8.22 21.67
N ASP A 339 4.57 -9.42 22.22
CA ASP A 339 4.43 -9.66 23.67
C ASP A 339 5.77 -9.67 24.41
N GLY A 340 6.88 -9.35 23.73
CA GLY A 340 8.24 -9.35 24.30
C GLY A 340 8.89 -10.74 24.39
N GLY A 341 8.28 -11.75 23.75
CA GLY A 341 8.85 -13.08 23.61
C GLY A 341 9.91 -13.17 22.49
N LEU A 342 10.53 -14.34 22.36
CA LEU A 342 11.55 -14.63 21.34
C LEU A 342 10.95 -14.79 19.92
N SER A 343 9.67 -15.10 19.81
CA SER A 343 8.95 -15.24 18.54
C SER A 343 8.08 -14.02 18.29
N ASP A 344 8.14 -13.48 17.07
CA ASP A 344 7.29 -12.38 16.61
C ASP A 344 5.80 -12.77 16.59
N PHE A 345 5.49 -14.02 16.22
CA PHE A 345 4.14 -14.58 16.19
C PHE A 345 4.01 -15.75 17.19
N THR A 346 3.00 -15.69 18.05
CA THR A 346 2.73 -16.70 19.09
C THR A 346 1.35 -17.34 18.96
N GLY A 347 0.50 -16.81 18.08
CA GLY A 347 -0.82 -17.37 17.78
C GLY A 347 -1.91 -16.32 17.63
N TYR A 348 -3.09 -16.79 17.24
CA TYR A 348 -4.30 -15.98 17.08
C TYR A 348 -5.21 -16.04 18.33
N PRO A 349 -6.05 -15.00 18.55
CA PRO A 349 -6.10 -13.75 17.80
C PRO A 349 -4.92 -12.83 18.12
N VAL A 350 -4.43 -12.11 17.11
CA VAL A 350 -3.47 -11.03 17.31
C VAL A 350 -4.26 -9.74 17.57
N ILE A 351 -4.02 -9.12 18.72
CA ILE A 351 -4.75 -7.93 19.17
C ILE A 351 -3.81 -6.73 19.25
N GLY A 352 -4.12 -5.64 18.54
CA GLY A 352 -3.28 -4.43 18.47
C GLY A 352 -4.10 -3.17 18.18
N ASN A 353 -3.48 -2.00 18.27
CA ASN A 353 -4.17 -0.74 17.95
C ASN A 353 -4.53 -0.68 16.47
N GLN A 354 -5.61 0.01 16.12
CA GLN A 354 -6.00 0.23 14.74
C GLN A 354 -4.85 0.82 13.89
N SER A 355 -4.06 1.74 14.45
CA SER A 355 -2.89 2.34 13.79
C SER A 355 -1.83 1.31 13.37
N ASP A 356 -1.68 0.24 14.16
CA ASP A 356 -0.59 -0.73 14.03
C ASP A 356 -1.05 -1.98 13.25
N MET A 357 -2.36 -2.20 13.13
CA MET A 357 -2.94 -3.44 12.59
C MET A 357 -3.49 -3.30 11.17
N GLN A 358 -3.91 -2.10 10.75
CA GLN A 358 -4.59 -1.93 9.45
C GLN A 358 -3.64 -1.84 8.25
N SER A 359 -2.37 -1.52 8.48
CA SER A 359 -1.39 -1.27 7.41
C SER A 359 0.01 -1.63 7.87
N SER A 360 0.91 -1.80 6.91
CA SER A 360 2.31 -2.16 7.12
C SER A 360 3.23 -1.30 6.26
N GLY A 361 4.47 -1.14 6.72
CA GLY A 361 5.49 -0.38 6.02
C GLY A 361 6.76 -0.21 6.82
N SER A 362 7.18 -1.24 7.58
CA SER A 362 8.35 -1.13 8.44
C SER A 362 9.64 -0.89 7.65
N CYS A 363 9.71 -1.26 6.36
CA CYS A 363 10.85 -0.90 5.50
C CYS A 363 11.02 0.62 5.27
N LEU A 364 10.04 1.44 5.66
CA LEU A 364 10.14 2.91 5.62
C LEU A 364 10.79 3.51 6.89
N ARG A 365 10.94 2.73 7.95
CA ARG A 365 11.31 3.23 9.30
C ARG A 365 12.81 3.26 9.53
N SER A 366 13.56 2.56 8.71
CA SER A 366 14.89 2.16 9.07
C SER A 366 15.95 3.13 8.54
N ALA A 367 17.09 3.15 9.23
CA ALA A 367 18.25 3.91 8.76
C ALA A 367 18.82 3.24 7.51
N GLU A 368 19.35 4.05 6.60
CA GLU A 368 20.11 3.58 5.44
C GLU A 368 21.22 2.63 5.89
N ASP A 369 21.24 1.41 5.35
CA ASP A 369 22.18 0.35 5.69
C ASP A 369 22.98 -0.13 4.47
N ASN A 370 23.08 0.70 3.43
CA ASN A 370 23.69 0.40 2.13
C ASN A 370 22.99 -0.78 1.42
N LEU A 371 21.66 -0.85 1.49
CA LEU A 371 20.82 -1.87 0.88
C LEU A 371 21.13 -3.28 1.39
N LEU A 372 21.62 -3.42 2.63
CA LEU A 372 21.67 -4.73 3.27
C LEU A 372 20.24 -5.26 3.45
N THR A 373 19.33 -4.36 3.81
CA THR A 373 17.91 -4.64 3.76
C THR A 373 17.13 -3.47 3.15
N ALA A 374 15.97 -3.76 2.56
CA ALA A 374 15.12 -2.74 1.95
C ALA A 374 13.70 -3.28 1.78
N CYS A 375 12.79 -2.45 1.26
CA CYS A 375 11.52 -2.97 0.74
C CYS A 375 11.82 -3.92 -0.43
N GLY A 376 11.17 -5.09 -0.50
CA GLY A 376 11.46 -6.08 -1.54
C GLY A 376 11.29 -5.61 -2.98
N PHE A 377 10.56 -4.51 -3.20
CA PHE A 377 10.34 -3.87 -4.50
C PHE A 377 11.29 -2.70 -4.81
N ASP A 378 12.27 -2.40 -3.96
CA ASP A 378 13.13 -1.24 -4.17
C ASP A 378 13.94 -1.41 -5.48
N PRO A 379 13.90 -0.41 -6.38
CA PRO A 379 14.51 -0.54 -7.70
C PRO A 379 16.04 -0.44 -7.70
N ARG A 380 16.67 -0.17 -6.55
CA ARG A 380 18.14 -0.06 -6.45
C ARG A 380 18.84 -1.43 -6.44
N PHE A 381 18.09 -2.52 -6.33
CA PHE A 381 18.60 -3.89 -6.52
C PHE A 381 17.61 -4.70 -7.38
N ALA A 382 18.04 -5.89 -7.84
CA ALA A 382 17.24 -6.78 -8.68
C ALA A 382 16.17 -7.53 -7.85
N GLY A 383 15.27 -6.77 -7.23
CA GLY A 383 14.22 -7.27 -6.36
C GLY A 383 12.93 -7.66 -7.08
N SER A 384 11.83 -7.69 -6.31
CA SER A 384 10.50 -8.00 -6.82
C SER A 384 9.95 -6.87 -7.68
N PHE A 385 9.52 -7.20 -8.90
CA PHE A 385 8.83 -6.27 -9.78
C PHE A 385 7.35 -6.65 -9.88
N TYR A 386 6.46 -5.80 -9.36
CA TYR A 386 5.05 -6.12 -9.27
C TYR A 386 4.27 -5.59 -10.48
N HIS A 387 3.57 -6.49 -11.16
CA HIS A 387 2.45 -6.14 -12.04
C HIS A 387 1.16 -6.61 -11.39
N GLN A 388 0.31 -5.67 -10.95
CA GLN A 388 -0.97 -5.99 -10.35
C GLN A 388 -2.08 -5.90 -11.40
N THR A 389 -2.71 -7.04 -11.68
CA THR A 389 -3.97 -7.10 -12.43
C THR A 389 -5.11 -7.25 -11.44
N ALA A 390 -6.06 -6.32 -11.47
CA ALA A 390 -7.26 -6.37 -10.66
C ALA A 390 -8.49 -6.39 -11.55
N ILE A 391 -9.49 -7.17 -11.16
CA ILE A 391 -10.81 -7.21 -11.78
C ILE A 391 -11.87 -7.02 -10.70
N SER A 392 -13.02 -6.49 -11.07
CA SER A 392 -14.18 -6.38 -10.18
C SER A 392 -15.23 -7.40 -10.59
N ILE A 393 -15.58 -8.29 -9.68
CA ILE A 393 -16.61 -9.31 -9.90
C ILE A 393 -17.85 -8.95 -9.08
N PRO A 394 -19.04 -8.82 -9.69
CA PRO A 394 -20.28 -8.62 -8.97
C PRO A 394 -20.60 -9.78 -8.01
N PHE A 395 -21.20 -9.49 -6.85
CA PHE A 395 -21.67 -10.53 -5.93
C PHE A 395 -22.67 -11.51 -6.55
N THR A 396 -23.43 -11.08 -7.57
CA THR A 396 -24.38 -11.92 -8.29
C THR A 396 -23.72 -13.02 -9.12
N THR A 397 -22.43 -12.87 -9.46
CA THR A 397 -21.69 -13.80 -10.35
C THR A 397 -20.41 -14.34 -9.70
N VAL A 398 -20.12 -13.98 -8.44
CA VAL A 398 -18.87 -14.37 -7.78
C VAL A 398 -18.79 -15.88 -7.54
N ALA A 399 -19.93 -16.53 -7.27
CA ALA A 399 -20.01 -17.98 -7.13
C ALA A 399 -19.63 -18.69 -8.44
N ASP A 400 -20.16 -18.21 -9.58
CA ASP A 400 -19.85 -18.77 -10.90
C ASP A 400 -18.37 -18.55 -11.25
N PHE A 401 -17.82 -17.36 -10.95
CA PHE A 401 -16.40 -17.08 -11.14
C PHE A 401 -15.50 -18.06 -10.37
N ILE A 402 -15.80 -18.30 -9.09
CA ILE A 402 -15.04 -19.26 -8.27
C ILE A 402 -15.17 -20.68 -8.85
N ALA A 403 -16.39 -21.09 -9.24
CA ALA A 403 -16.62 -22.40 -9.83
C ALA A 403 -15.82 -22.58 -11.14
N ASP A 404 -15.77 -21.55 -12.00
CA ASP A 404 -15.01 -21.60 -13.25
C ASP A 404 -13.50 -21.64 -13.02
N VAL A 405 -12.98 -20.90 -12.04
CA VAL A 405 -11.57 -21.00 -11.64
C VAL A 405 -11.24 -22.41 -11.11
N LYS A 406 -12.14 -23.04 -10.35
CA LYS A 406 -11.94 -24.44 -9.92
C LYS A 406 -11.97 -25.41 -11.09
N LYS A 407 -12.86 -25.26 -12.06
CA LYS A 407 -12.86 -26.07 -13.29
C LYS A 407 -11.52 -25.95 -14.02
N LEU A 408 -10.98 -24.73 -14.15
CA LEU A 408 -9.67 -24.49 -14.77
C LEU A 408 -8.54 -25.19 -14.02
N ARG A 409 -8.55 -25.10 -12.68
CA ARG A 409 -7.60 -25.82 -11.82
C ARG A 409 -7.72 -27.33 -12.02
N ASP A 410 -8.93 -27.88 -11.99
CA ASP A 410 -9.16 -29.32 -12.04
C ASP A 410 -8.75 -29.89 -13.42
N ALA A 411 -8.91 -29.10 -14.49
CA ALA A 411 -8.41 -29.43 -15.82
C ALA A 411 -6.87 -29.33 -15.91
N HIS A 412 -6.26 -28.37 -15.22
CA HIS A 412 -4.83 -28.09 -15.26
C HIS A 412 -4.28 -27.70 -13.88
N SER A 413 -3.96 -28.69 -13.05
CA SER A 413 -3.62 -28.50 -11.63
C SER A 413 -2.45 -27.55 -11.35
N ASN A 414 -1.55 -27.38 -12.32
CA ASN A 414 -0.34 -26.57 -12.17
C ASN A 414 -0.45 -25.19 -12.82
N ALA A 415 -1.56 -24.88 -13.51
CA ALA A 415 -1.69 -23.66 -14.31
C ALA A 415 -1.75 -22.38 -13.46
N LEU A 416 -2.25 -22.47 -12.23
CA LEU A 416 -2.46 -21.32 -11.35
C LEU A 416 -1.35 -21.13 -10.30
N CYS A 417 -0.37 -22.03 -10.22
CA CYS A 417 0.70 -21.96 -9.22
C CYS A 417 1.53 -20.66 -9.30
N GLY A 418 1.68 -20.08 -10.50
CA GLY A 418 2.36 -18.80 -10.66
C GLY A 418 1.63 -17.63 -9.97
N THR A 419 0.30 -17.67 -9.93
CA THR A 419 -0.51 -16.64 -9.24
C THR A 419 -0.36 -16.72 -7.71
N GLU A 420 0.03 -17.90 -7.19
CA GLU A 420 0.12 -18.17 -5.76
C GLU A 420 1.46 -17.80 -5.13
N LEU A 421 2.47 -17.47 -5.95
CA LEU A 421 3.75 -16.91 -5.49
C LEU A 421 3.57 -15.55 -4.78
N TYR A 422 2.44 -14.87 -5.04
CA TYR A 422 2.16 -13.52 -4.57
C TYR A 422 0.78 -13.38 -3.92
N PHE A 423 0.50 -14.20 -2.90
CA PHE A 423 -0.77 -14.26 -2.14
C PHE A 423 -1.98 -14.87 -2.86
N GLY A 424 -1.80 -15.42 -4.07
CA GLY A 424 -2.90 -16.04 -4.81
C GLY A 424 -3.93 -15.00 -5.24
N PHE A 425 -5.20 -15.40 -5.28
CA PHE A 425 -6.31 -14.49 -5.53
C PHE A 425 -6.64 -13.77 -4.23
N PHE A 426 -6.10 -12.56 -4.09
CA PHE A 426 -6.38 -11.70 -2.96
C PHE A 426 -7.67 -10.90 -3.20
N MET A 427 -8.72 -11.25 -2.45
CA MET A 427 -10.08 -10.77 -2.63
C MET A 427 -10.43 -9.73 -1.56
N ARG A 428 -10.88 -8.57 -2.02
CA ARG A 428 -11.40 -7.50 -1.17
C ARG A 428 -12.85 -7.21 -1.54
N PHE A 429 -13.62 -6.80 -0.55
CA PHE A 429 -15.00 -6.42 -0.73
C PHE A 429 -15.11 -4.91 -0.83
N LEU A 430 -15.83 -4.45 -1.84
CA LEU A 430 -16.10 -3.05 -2.08
C LEU A 430 -17.58 -2.85 -2.35
N ARG A 431 -18.10 -1.72 -1.88
CA ARG A 431 -19.37 -1.18 -2.30
C ARG A 431 -19.11 0.15 -3.00
N ASN A 432 -19.96 0.52 -3.96
CA ASN A 432 -19.94 1.89 -4.47
C ASN A 432 -20.14 2.84 -3.28
N SER A 433 -19.12 3.63 -3.02
CA SER A 433 -19.13 4.51 -1.88
C SER A 433 -19.90 5.77 -2.28
N THR A 434 -20.89 6.18 -1.49
CA THR A 434 -21.38 7.58 -1.52
C THR A 434 -20.36 8.50 -0.85
N ALA A 435 -19.09 8.14 -0.96
CA ALA A 435 -17.97 8.70 -0.23
C ALA A 435 -18.07 10.21 -0.34
N TYR A 436 -18.47 10.88 0.74
CA TYR A 436 -17.51 11.39 1.71
C TYR A 436 -16.13 10.83 1.42
#